data_AF-A0A4Q5R0E4-F1
#
_entry.id   AF-A0A4Q5R0E4-F1
#
_cell.length_a   1.000
_cell.length_b   1.000
_cell.length_c   1.000
_cell.angle_alpha   90.00
_cell.angle_beta   90.00
_cell.angle_gamma   90.00
#
_symmetry.space_group_name_H-M   'P 1'
#
loop_
_entity.id
_entity.type
_entity.pdbx_description
1 polymer ?
#
loop_
_entity_poly.entity_id
_entity_poly.type
_entity_poly.pdbx_seq_one_letter_code
_entity_poly.pdbx_strand_id
1 'polypeptide(L)'
;MKSVGIPLVLTFAMDPDSKERLDLWRQIHFPPERNHLSSHLTIYHQLPGQEITRIDAMLKEFAQTHQSLTINFTELKTRQGFVGISVVSPTMLETKAELDALLFVRNAQPPSSLIPDVQGFDPEFSTAGDYVFARFIANERTQEFLTNCLYGPEETETLSGMTKRRVTLKWTGDAINLAEMAYGIWLTGQVNHGNAGIAEIMGWLEVNFQVNIGRPFRRWQSISSRKRVSQVKYLDQMKAAILKRLDDENA
;
A
#
# COMPACT_ATOMS: atom_id res chain seq x y z
N MET A 1 15.11 -20.66 -11.48
CA MET A 1 14.54 -19.32 -11.82
C MET A 1 13.68 -18.86 -10.66
N LYS A 2 13.91 -17.63 -10.19
CA LYS A 2 13.27 -17.05 -9.00
C LYS A 2 11.80 -16.70 -9.28
N SER A 3 10.88 -17.61 -8.96
CA SER A 3 9.42 -17.33 -8.95
C SER A 3 8.83 -17.29 -7.54
N VAL A 4 9.68 -17.39 -6.50
CA VAL A 4 9.23 -17.36 -5.11
C VAL A 4 8.76 -15.94 -4.77
N GLY A 5 7.44 -15.72 -4.80
CA GLY A 5 6.79 -14.49 -4.32
C GLY A 5 6.13 -13.59 -5.38
N ILE A 6 6.28 -13.86 -6.68
CA ILE A 6 5.59 -13.05 -7.71
C ILE A 6 4.13 -13.53 -7.83
N PRO A 7 3.11 -12.67 -7.68
CA PRO A 7 1.72 -13.09 -7.81
C PRO A 7 1.45 -13.62 -9.23
N LEU A 8 0.71 -14.72 -9.31
CA LEU A 8 0.28 -15.32 -10.58
C LEU A 8 -1.05 -14.70 -11.00
N VAL A 9 -1.20 -14.50 -12.31
CA VAL A 9 -2.47 -14.13 -12.94
C VAL A 9 -3.00 -15.37 -13.62
N LEU A 10 -4.20 -15.82 -13.25
CA LEU A 10 -4.89 -16.89 -13.94
C LEU A 10 -5.76 -16.30 -15.05
N THR A 11 -5.58 -16.80 -16.27
CA THR A 11 -6.32 -16.36 -17.46
C THR A 11 -6.94 -17.55 -18.18
N PHE A 12 -8.05 -17.32 -18.88
CA PHE A 12 -8.56 -18.30 -19.84
C PHE A 12 -7.67 -18.32 -21.08
N ALA A 13 -7.34 -19.54 -21.54
CA ALA A 13 -6.77 -19.73 -22.86
C ALA A 13 -7.83 -19.40 -23.92
N MET A 14 -7.46 -18.56 -24.89
CA MET A 14 -8.32 -18.20 -26.03
C MET A 14 -7.92 -19.04 -27.25
N ASP A 15 -8.88 -19.27 -28.14
CA ASP A 15 -8.58 -19.82 -29.46
C ASP A 15 -7.66 -18.86 -30.26
N PRO A 16 -6.84 -19.37 -31.18
CA PRO A 16 -5.88 -18.55 -31.93
C PRO A 16 -6.53 -17.39 -32.70
N ASP A 17 -7.70 -17.62 -33.31
CA ASP A 17 -8.36 -16.63 -34.16
C ASP A 17 -8.88 -15.44 -33.33
N SER A 18 -9.54 -15.72 -32.21
CA SER A 18 -9.99 -14.69 -31.26
C SER A 18 -8.81 -13.92 -30.67
N LYS A 19 -7.73 -14.63 -30.33
CA LYS A 19 -6.51 -14.03 -29.77
C LYS A 19 -5.86 -13.04 -30.74
N GLU A 20 -5.69 -13.46 -32.00
CA GLU A 20 -5.09 -12.65 -33.06
C GLU A 20 -5.93 -11.40 -33.33
N ARG A 21 -7.25 -11.55 -33.45
CA ARG A 21 -8.17 -10.44 -33.68
C ARG A 21 -8.08 -9.38 -32.57
N LEU A 22 -8.05 -9.80 -31.31
CA LEU A 22 -7.94 -8.90 -30.17
C LEU A 22 -6.56 -8.25 -30.06
N ASP A 23 -5.50 -8.96 -30.41
CA ASP A 23 -4.15 -8.41 -30.45
C ASP A 23 -3.99 -7.37 -31.57
N LEU A 24 -4.63 -7.59 -32.72
CA LEU A 24 -4.67 -6.61 -33.81
C LEU A 24 -5.36 -5.31 -33.36
N TRP A 25 -6.48 -5.40 -32.63
CA TRP A 25 -7.12 -4.22 -32.05
C TRP A 25 -6.21 -3.48 -31.06
N ARG A 26 -5.42 -4.22 -30.28
CA ARG A 26 -4.43 -3.62 -29.39
C ARG A 26 -3.35 -2.85 -30.17
N GLN A 27 -2.84 -3.43 -31.25
CA GLN A 27 -1.83 -2.79 -32.11
C GLN A 27 -2.37 -1.53 -32.81
N ILE A 28 -3.61 -1.55 -33.27
CA ILE A 28 -4.22 -0.43 -34.00
C ILE A 28 -4.56 0.73 -33.05
N HIS A 29 -5.09 0.43 -31.86
CA HIS A 29 -5.73 1.44 -31.01
C HIS A 29 -4.93 1.87 -29.78
N PHE A 30 -3.89 1.13 -29.37
CA PHE A 30 -3.09 1.47 -28.18
C PHE A 30 -1.72 2.04 -28.59
N PRO A 31 -1.21 3.03 -27.84
CA PRO A 31 0.15 3.52 -28.05
C PRO A 31 1.17 2.38 -27.99
N PRO A 32 2.10 2.26 -28.95
CA PRO A 32 3.08 1.17 -28.97
C PRO A 32 3.94 1.15 -27.70
N GLU A 33 4.23 2.33 -27.14
CA GLU A 33 4.98 2.51 -25.88
C GLU A 33 4.27 1.94 -24.64
N ARG A 34 2.98 1.58 -24.74
CA ARG A 34 2.18 1.03 -23.62
C ARG A 34 1.60 -0.35 -23.92
N ASN A 35 1.88 -0.91 -25.10
CA ASN A 35 1.32 -2.18 -25.55
C ASN A 35 2.30 -3.35 -25.32
N HIS A 36 2.53 -3.70 -24.06
CA HIS A 36 3.51 -4.74 -23.67
C HIS A 36 2.93 -6.12 -23.41
N LEU A 37 1.60 -6.25 -23.35
CA LEU A 37 0.91 -7.50 -23.04
C LEU A 37 -0.02 -7.87 -24.17
N SER A 38 -0.09 -9.15 -24.50
CA SER A 38 -1.10 -9.68 -25.39
C SER A 38 -2.47 -9.67 -24.70
N SER A 39 -3.55 -9.63 -25.48
CA SER A 39 -4.92 -9.75 -24.98
C SER A 39 -5.08 -11.00 -24.12
N HIS A 40 -5.76 -10.87 -22.99
CA HIS A 40 -5.97 -11.95 -22.04
C HIS A 40 -7.30 -11.73 -21.33
N LEU A 41 -7.89 -12.82 -20.84
CA LEU A 41 -9.11 -12.78 -20.07
C LEU A 41 -8.82 -13.31 -18.66
N THR A 42 -8.70 -12.39 -17.71
CA THR A 42 -8.30 -12.69 -16.33
C THR A 42 -9.45 -13.26 -15.51
N ILE A 43 -9.18 -14.37 -14.82
CA ILE A 43 -10.06 -14.98 -13.81
C ILE A 43 -9.68 -14.48 -12.42
N TYR A 44 -8.39 -14.61 -12.06
CA TYR A 44 -7.82 -14.13 -10.81
C TYR A 44 -6.57 -13.31 -11.11
N HIS A 45 -6.48 -12.12 -10.51
CA HIS A 45 -5.35 -11.20 -10.71
C HIS A 45 -4.22 -11.38 -9.68
N GLN A 46 -4.40 -12.24 -8.67
CA GLN A 46 -3.45 -12.39 -7.57
C GLN A 46 -3.56 -13.78 -6.91
N LEU A 47 -2.94 -14.78 -7.54
CA LEU A 47 -2.70 -16.10 -6.96
C LEU A 47 -1.27 -16.19 -6.40
N PRO A 48 -1.00 -17.05 -5.41
CA PRO A 48 0.33 -17.20 -4.79
C PRO A 48 1.38 -17.80 -5.76
N GLY A 49 2.40 -17.03 -6.15
CA GLY A 49 3.53 -17.51 -6.97
C GLY A 49 4.28 -18.72 -6.45
N GLN A 50 4.35 -18.83 -5.12
CA GLN A 50 5.08 -19.91 -4.44
C GLN A 50 4.42 -21.28 -4.61
N GLU A 51 3.16 -21.32 -5.05
CA GLU A 51 2.40 -22.56 -5.25
C GLU A 51 2.21 -22.91 -6.74
N ILE A 52 3.03 -22.34 -7.64
CA ILE A 52 2.86 -22.53 -9.09
C ILE A 52 2.76 -24.00 -9.51
N THR A 53 3.62 -24.88 -9.00
CA THR A 53 3.61 -26.32 -9.35
C THR A 53 2.30 -26.99 -8.95
N ARG A 54 1.74 -26.60 -7.81
CA ARG A 54 0.49 -27.14 -7.28
C ARG A 54 -0.72 -26.60 -8.04
N ILE A 55 -0.76 -25.27 -8.23
CA ILE A 55 -1.84 -24.60 -8.97
C ILE A 55 -1.88 -25.13 -10.41
N ASP A 56 -0.73 -25.31 -11.05
CA ASP A 56 -0.63 -25.90 -12.39
C ASP A 56 -1.19 -27.32 -12.44
N ALA A 57 -0.86 -28.18 -11.46
CA ALA A 57 -1.41 -29.54 -11.40
C ALA A 57 -2.93 -29.56 -11.21
N MET A 58 -3.46 -28.74 -10.28
CA MET A 58 -4.90 -28.60 -10.04
C MET A 58 -5.62 -28.10 -11.31
N LEU A 59 -5.09 -27.08 -11.98
CA LEU A 59 -5.71 -26.52 -13.18
C LEU A 59 -5.68 -27.50 -14.34
N LYS A 60 -4.65 -28.35 -14.45
CA LYS A 60 -4.61 -29.42 -15.46
C LYS A 60 -5.68 -30.48 -15.24
N GLU A 61 -5.88 -30.91 -14.00
CA GLU A 61 -6.94 -31.85 -13.64
C GLU A 61 -8.32 -31.22 -13.91
N PHE A 62 -8.52 -29.98 -13.47
CA PHE A 62 -9.74 -29.22 -13.71
C PHE A 62 -10.02 -29.04 -15.21
N ALA A 63 -9.01 -28.73 -16.01
CA ALA A 63 -9.17 -28.59 -17.46
C ALA A 63 -9.48 -29.91 -18.18
N GLN A 64 -9.15 -31.07 -17.59
CA GLN A 64 -9.50 -32.38 -18.17
C GLN A 64 -10.98 -32.73 -17.98
N THR A 65 -11.61 -32.23 -16.91
CA THR A 65 -13.02 -32.51 -16.61
C THR A 65 -13.99 -31.49 -17.21
N HIS A 66 -13.48 -30.40 -17.79
CA HIS A 66 -14.29 -29.30 -18.33
C HIS A 66 -14.08 -29.12 -19.83
N GLN A 67 -15.18 -28.89 -20.56
CA GLN A 67 -15.13 -28.60 -22.00
C GLN A 67 -14.77 -27.13 -22.27
N SER A 68 -14.24 -26.85 -23.46
CA SER A 68 -14.03 -25.49 -23.96
C SER A 68 -15.28 -24.63 -23.80
N LEU A 69 -15.09 -23.43 -23.25
CA LEU A 69 -16.16 -22.49 -22.94
C LEU A 69 -16.41 -21.54 -24.11
N THR A 70 -17.68 -21.33 -24.46
CA THR A 70 -18.05 -20.29 -25.41
C THR A 70 -18.24 -18.95 -24.70
N ILE A 71 -17.55 -17.92 -25.18
CA ILE A 71 -17.53 -16.59 -24.59
C ILE A 71 -17.92 -15.56 -25.65
N ASN A 72 -18.94 -14.75 -25.34
CA ASN A 72 -19.39 -13.70 -26.24
C ASN A 72 -18.84 -12.34 -25.79
N PHE A 73 -18.08 -11.70 -26.67
CA PHE A 73 -17.65 -10.31 -26.51
C PHE A 73 -18.80 -9.38 -26.88
N THR A 74 -19.15 -8.43 -26.00
CA THR A 74 -20.36 -7.61 -26.14
C THR A 74 -20.05 -6.15 -26.43
N GLU A 75 -19.54 -5.41 -25.45
CA GLU A 75 -19.34 -3.97 -25.55
C GLU A 75 -17.95 -3.54 -25.06
N LEU A 76 -17.42 -2.48 -25.65
CA LEU A 76 -16.24 -1.79 -25.12
C LEU A 76 -16.60 -1.08 -23.82
N LYS A 77 -15.76 -1.23 -22.80
CA LYS A 77 -15.89 -0.54 -21.52
C LYS A 77 -14.63 0.24 -21.20
N THR A 78 -14.84 1.42 -20.64
CA THR A 78 -13.78 2.26 -20.09
C THR A 78 -13.99 2.41 -18.59
N ARG A 79 -12.97 2.07 -17.79
CA ARG A 79 -13.01 2.21 -16.32
C ARG A 79 -11.67 2.69 -15.81
N GLN A 80 -11.64 3.80 -15.07
CA GLN A 80 -10.43 4.33 -14.41
C GLN A 80 -9.21 4.46 -15.34
N GLY A 81 -9.42 4.84 -16.61
CA GLY A 81 -8.34 4.98 -17.59
C GLY A 81 -7.93 3.69 -18.31
N PHE A 82 -8.57 2.55 -18.01
CA PHE A 82 -8.41 1.29 -18.74
C PHE A 82 -9.54 1.10 -19.76
N VAL A 83 -9.22 0.53 -20.91
CA VAL A 83 -10.16 0.11 -21.95
C VAL A 83 -10.17 -1.41 -22.01
N GLY A 84 -11.35 -2.01 -21.93
CA GLY A 84 -11.57 -3.45 -22.01
C GLY A 84 -12.82 -3.81 -22.80
N ILE A 85 -13.05 -5.11 -22.98
CA ILE A 85 -14.23 -5.63 -23.66
C ILE A 85 -15.02 -6.44 -22.65
N SER A 86 -16.33 -6.17 -22.55
CA SER A 86 -17.23 -6.96 -21.72
C SER A 86 -17.44 -8.34 -22.34
N VAL A 87 -17.40 -9.36 -21.50
CA VAL A 87 -17.68 -10.74 -21.89
C VAL A 87 -18.94 -11.24 -21.20
N VAL A 88 -19.70 -12.08 -21.89
CA VAL A 88 -20.86 -12.79 -21.34
C VAL A 88 -20.72 -14.27 -21.67
N SER A 89 -20.76 -15.10 -20.62
CA SER A 89 -20.74 -16.55 -20.73
C SER A 89 -21.33 -17.13 -19.43
N PRO A 90 -22.53 -17.75 -19.47
CA PRO A 90 -23.09 -18.43 -18.31
C PRO A 90 -22.18 -19.55 -17.80
N THR A 91 -21.62 -20.34 -18.72
CA THR A 91 -20.72 -21.45 -18.38
C THR A 91 -19.42 -20.97 -17.74
N MET A 92 -18.87 -19.81 -18.14
CA MET A 92 -17.72 -19.21 -17.45
C MET A 92 -18.02 -18.86 -16.00
N LEU A 93 -19.22 -18.32 -15.72
CA LEU A 93 -19.62 -17.96 -14.37
C LEU A 93 -19.77 -19.21 -13.50
N GLU A 94 -20.32 -20.30 -14.04
CA GLU A 94 -20.42 -21.60 -13.39
C GLU A 94 -19.02 -22.17 -13.09
N THR A 95 -18.14 -22.24 -14.09
CA THR A 95 -16.75 -22.70 -13.93
C THR A 95 -15.99 -21.86 -12.89
N LYS A 96 -16.19 -20.54 -12.88
CA LYS A 96 -15.60 -19.66 -11.86
C LYS A 96 -16.16 -19.98 -10.47
N ALA A 97 -17.46 -20.20 -10.34
CA ALA A 97 -18.08 -20.54 -9.07
C ALA A 97 -17.58 -21.90 -8.54
N GLU A 98 -17.33 -22.87 -9.41
CA GLU A 98 -16.72 -24.16 -9.04
C GLU A 98 -15.28 -23.99 -8.56
N LEU A 99 -14.47 -23.19 -9.26
CA LEU A 99 -13.12 -22.84 -8.79
C LEU A 99 -13.16 -22.09 -7.46
N ASP A 100 -14.10 -21.16 -7.29
CA ASP A 100 -14.28 -20.43 -6.04
C ASP A 100 -14.68 -21.40 -4.91
N ALA A 101 -15.51 -22.41 -5.18
CA ALA A 101 -15.88 -23.44 -4.22
C ALA A 101 -14.70 -24.34 -3.84
N LEU A 102 -13.89 -24.77 -4.81
CA LEU A 102 -12.69 -25.59 -4.57
C LEU A 102 -11.63 -24.84 -3.76
N LEU A 103 -11.49 -23.52 -3.99
CA LEU A 103 -10.46 -22.70 -3.36
C LEU A 103 -10.89 -22.10 -2.02
N PHE A 104 -12.17 -21.74 -1.85
CA PHE A 104 -12.61 -20.86 -0.75
C PHE A 104 -13.79 -21.39 0.10
N VAL A 105 -14.29 -22.61 -0.14
CA VAL A 105 -15.38 -23.20 0.67
C VAL A 105 -14.84 -24.28 1.61
N ARG A 106 -15.34 -24.31 2.86
CA ARG A 106 -14.96 -25.28 3.90
C ARG A 106 -15.49 -26.68 3.55
N ASN A 107 -14.76 -27.73 3.90
CA ASN A 107 -15.08 -29.13 3.59
C ASN A 107 -15.23 -29.48 2.09
N ALA A 108 -14.94 -28.55 1.17
CA ALA A 108 -14.70 -28.93 -0.23
C ALA A 108 -13.57 -29.96 -0.23
N GLN A 109 -13.73 -31.10 -0.92
CA GLN A 109 -12.66 -32.08 -1.10
C GLN A 109 -11.70 -31.51 -2.14
N PRO A 110 -10.65 -30.78 -1.74
CA PRO A 110 -9.75 -30.19 -2.71
C PRO A 110 -8.90 -31.38 -3.22
N PRO A 111 -8.43 -31.40 -4.48
CA PRO A 111 -7.44 -32.39 -4.87
C PRO A 111 -6.30 -32.38 -3.85
N SER A 112 -5.91 -33.56 -3.36
CA SER A 112 -4.98 -33.79 -2.23
C SER A 112 -3.65 -33.02 -2.34
N SER A 113 -3.33 -32.56 -3.55
CA SER A 113 -2.23 -31.65 -3.83
C SER A 113 -2.37 -30.28 -3.17
N LEU A 114 -3.57 -29.79 -2.82
CA LEU A 114 -3.92 -28.44 -2.30
C LEU A 114 -3.83 -28.24 -0.78
N ILE A 115 -3.58 -29.28 0.01
CA ILE A 115 -3.27 -29.15 1.44
C ILE A 115 -1.84 -29.66 1.65
N PRO A 116 -0.88 -28.84 2.13
CA PRO A 116 0.39 -29.41 2.55
C PRO A 116 0.09 -30.37 3.70
N ASP A 117 0.87 -31.43 3.87
CA ASP A 117 0.76 -32.35 5.02
C ASP A 117 1.18 -31.61 6.30
N VAL A 118 0.38 -30.61 6.69
CA VAL A 118 0.53 -29.82 7.89
C VAL A 118 -0.37 -30.50 8.90
N GLN A 119 0.24 -31.11 9.90
CA GLN A 119 -0.47 -31.59 11.07
C GLN A 119 -1.34 -30.44 11.61
N GLY A 120 -2.66 -30.60 11.59
CA GLY A 120 -3.61 -29.62 12.14
C GLY A 120 -4.49 -28.85 11.14
N PHE A 121 -4.67 -29.32 9.91
CA PHE A 121 -5.77 -28.83 9.07
C PHE A 121 -7.11 -29.22 9.72
N ASP A 122 -7.86 -28.24 10.21
CA ASP A 122 -9.22 -28.41 10.73
C ASP A 122 -10.24 -28.07 9.62
N PRO A 123 -10.90 -29.08 9.02
CA PRO A 123 -11.88 -28.87 7.95
C PRO A 123 -13.12 -28.05 8.38
N GLU A 124 -13.46 -28.00 9.67
CA GLU A 124 -14.58 -27.20 10.18
C GLU A 124 -14.23 -25.71 10.32
N PHE A 125 -12.96 -25.40 10.54
CA PHE A 125 -12.48 -24.04 10.80
C PHE A 125 -11.81 -23.39 9.58
N SER A 126 -11.09 -24.14 8.74
CA SER A 126 -10.24 -23.62 7.67
C SER A 126 -10.59 -24.15 6.27
N THR A 127 -10.38 -23.33 5.25
CA THR A 127 -10.46 -23.68 3.83
C THR A 127 -9.06 -23.97 3.26
N ALA A 128 -8.99 -24.66 2.12
CA ALA A 128 -7.71 -24.85 1.41
C ALA A 128 -7.05 -23.51 1.05
N GLY A 129 -7.84 -22.51 0.67
CA GLY A 129 -7.38 -21.16 0.38
C GLY A 129 -6.91 -20.36 1.60
N ASP A 130 -7.38 -20.68 2.81
CA ASP A 130 -7.03 -19.93 4.03
C ASP A 130 -5.55 -20.02 4.35
N TYR A 131 -4.96 -21.22 4.27
CA TYR A 131 -3.52 -21.41 4.51
C TYR A 131 -2.69 -20.64 3.47
N VAL A 132 -3.10 -20.76 2.22
CA VAL A 132 -2.45 -20.12 1.08
C VAL A 132 -2.46 -18.59 1.23
N PHE A 133 -3.64 -18.05 1.57
CA PHE A 133 -3.84 -16.63 1.77
C PHE A 133 -3.11 -16.12 3.02
N ALA A 134 -3.18 -16.84 4.14
CA ALA A 134 -2.45 -16.50 5.36
C ALA A 134 -0.94 -16.48 5.12
N ARG A 135 -0.42 -17.45 4.38
CA ARG A 135 0.99 -17.51 3.99
C ARG A 135 1.37 -16.37 3.05
N PHE A 136 0.50 -15.98 2.12
CA PHE A 136 0.68 -14.80 1.29
C PHE A 136 0.82 -13.53 2.14
N ILE A 137 -0.11 -13.29 3.07
CA ILE A 137 -0.08 -12.13 3.98
C ILE A 137 1.17 -12.16 4.87
N ALA A 138 1.56 -13.34 5.38
CA ALA A 138 2.77 -13.49 6.18
C ALA A 138 4.03 -13.12 5.37
N ASN A 139 4.10 -13.56 4.12
CA ASN A 139 5.21 -13.24 3.23
C ASN A 139 5.24 -11.75 2.85
N GLU A 140 4.09 -11.13 2.59
CA GLU A 140 3.98 -9.70 2.31
C GLU A 140 4.51 -8.85 3.47
N ARG A 141 4.07 -9.16 4.71
CA ARG A 141 4.57 -8.52 5.93
C ARG A 141 6.07 -8.74 6.14
N THR A 142 6.56 -9.93 5.82
CA THR A 142 7.99 -10.26 5.93
C THR A 142 8.80 -9.48 4.90
N GLN A 143 8.30 -9.36 3.67
CA GLN A 143 8.94 -8.56 2.62
C GLN A 143 8.98 -7.09 3.00
N GLU A 144 7.88 -6.53 3.54
CA GLU A 144 7.83 -5.16 4.04
C GLU A 144 8.87 -4.95 5.16
N PHE A 145 8.93 -5.86 6.13
CA PHE A 145 9.92 -5.82 7.20
C PHE A 145 11.36 -5.84 6.67
N LEU A 146 11.70 -6.77 5.78
CA LEU A 146 13.05 -6.87 5.20
C LEU A 146 13.39 -5.66 4.32
N THR A 147 12.41 -5.14 3.58
CA THR A 147 12.56 -3.90 2.80
C THR A 147 12.85 -2.72 3.72
N ASN A 148 12.16 -2.63 4.86
CA ASN A 148 12.42 -1.60 5.87
C ASN A 148 13.81 -1.79 6.51
N CYS A 149 14.28 -3.02 6.72
CA CYS A 149 15.63 -3.26 7.23
C CYS A 149 16.73 -2.91 6.22
N LEU A 150 16.48 -3.06 4.91
CA LEU A 150 17.47 -2.84 3.86
C LEU A 150 17.44 -1.43 3.26
N TYR A 151 16.25 -0.83 3.20
CA TYR A 151 15.96 0.42 2.48
C TYR A 151 15.02 1.34 3.24
N GLY A 152 14.60 0.98 4.46
CA GLY A 152 14.05 1.98 5.37
C GLY A 152 15.05 3.14 5.46
N PRO A 153 14.60 4.38 5.72
CA PRO A 153 15.54 5.46 6.00
C PRO A 153 16.51 4.87 7.02
N GLU A 154 17.83 4.90 6.74
CA GLU A 154 18.82 4.64 7.77
C GLU A 154 18.30 5.46 8.96
N GLU A 155 17.77 4.79 9.99
CA GLU A 155 17.64 5.43 11.29
C GLU A 155 19.01 6.03 11.45
N THR A 156 19.07 7.36 11.54
CA THR A 156 20.30 8.13 11.45
C THR A 156 21.17 7.74 12.64
N GLU A 157 21.80 6.57 12.54
CA GLU A 157 22.71 5.93 13.48
C GLU A 157 24.08 6.54 13.25
N THR A 158 24.13 7.87 13.27
CA THR A 158 25.39 8.62 13.30
C THR A 158 25.21 9.89 14.13
N LEU A 159 24.79 9.74 15.38
CA LEU A 159 25.19 10.67 16.44
C LEU A 159 25.55 9.90 17.71
N SER A 160 26.82 9.49 17.77
CA SER A 160 27.66 9.40 18.97
C SER A 160 27.10 8.68 20.20
N GLY A 161 27.55 7.42 20.40
CA GLY A 161 28.25 7.00 21.63
C GLY A 161 27.56 7.07 23.00
N MET A 162 26.29 7.45 23.10
CA MET A 162 25.53 7.37 24.36
C MET A 162 24.16 6.78 24.09
N THR A 163 23.89 5.63 24.70
CA THR A 163 22.58 4.99 24.80
C THR A 163 21.59 5.92 25.53
N LYS A 164 21.14 6.99 24.87
CA LYS A 164 20.05 7.80 25.37
C LYS A 164 18.78 7.01 25.11
N ARG A 165 18.17 6.52 26.19
CA ARG A 165 16.75 6.11 26.20
C ARG A 165 16.00 7.07 25.28
N ARG A 166 15.20 6.56 24.33
CA ARG A 166 14.29 7.40 23.54
C ARG A 166 13.47 8.24 24.51
N VAL A 167 13.87 9.50 24.70
CA VAL A 167 13.18 10.41 25.62
C VAL A 167 11.94 10.85 24.88
N THR A 168 10.80 10.29 25.26
CA THR A 168 9.51 10.77 24.77
C THR A 168 9.26 12.13 25.40
N LEU A 169 9.43 13.19 24.61
CA LEU A 169 9.12 14.55 25.03
C LEU A 169 7.64 14.82 24.76
N LYS A 170 6.95 15.38 25.75
CA LYS A 170 5.57 15.83 25.60
C LYS A 170 5.52 17.34 25.70
N TRP A 171 4.77 17.97 24.81
CA TRP A 171 4.55 19.40 24.90
C TRP A 171 3.48 19.70 25.96
N THR A 172 3.85 20.51 26.95
CA THR A 172 2.98 20.87 28.07
C THR A 172 2.45 22.31 27.99
N GLY A 173 2.89 23.08 27.00
CA GLY A 173 2.43 24.45 26.77
C GLY A 173 1.18 24.53 25.90
N ASP A 174 0.72 25.75 25.63
CA ASP A 174 -0.42 25.96 24.74
C ASP A 174 -0.12 25.52 23.30
N ALA A 175 -1.11 24.93 22.63
CA ALA A 175 -0.99 24.51 21.24
C ALA A 175 -0.72 25.68 20.28
N ILE A 176 -1.13 26.90 20.64
CA ILE A 176 -0.88 28.10 19.81
C ILE A 176 0.61 28.50 19.86
N ASN A 177 1.29 28.30 20.99
CA ASN A 177 2.73 28.56 21.10
C ASN A 177 3.52 27.63 20.16
N LEU A 178 3.11 26.37 20.09
CA LEU A 178 3.69 25.40 19.17
C LEU A 178 3.40 25.75 17.70
N ALA A 179 2.20 26.28 17.42
CA ALA A 179 1.86 26.78 16.08
C ALA A 179 2.71 28.00 15.67
N GLU A 180 2.99 28.94 16.58
CA GLU A 180 3.88 30.08 16.31
C GLU A 180 5.29 29.60 15.92
N MET A 181 5.81 28.60 16.65
CA MET A 181 7.11 27.99 16.34
C MET A 181 7.08 27.28 14.97
N ALA A 182 6.01 26.54 14.66
CA ALA A 182 5.84 25.88 13.36
C ALA A 182 5.87 26.89 12.20
N TYR A 183 5.17 28.02 12.34
CA TYR A 183 5.20 29.09 11.36
C TYR A 183 6.57 29.75 11.25
N GLY A 184 7.28 29.95 12.37
CA GLY A 184 8.66 30.47 12.36
C GLY A 184 9.61 29.54 11.59
N ILE A 185 9.54 28.23 11.83
CA ILE A 185 10.37 27.23 11.13
C ILE A 185 10.05 27.22 9.63
N TRP A 186 8.77 27.27 9.27
CA TRP A 186 8.34 27.30 7.88
C TRP A 186 8.80 28.57 7.15
N LEU A 187 8.56 29.75 7.74
CA LEU A 187 8.92 31.04 7.13
C LEU A 187 10.44 31.25 7.00
N THR A 188 11.23 30.62 7.87
CA THR A 188 12.69 30.66 7.78
C THR A 188 13.25 29.64 6.78
N GLY A 189 12.43 28.72 6.26
CA GLY A 189 12.83 27.74 5.24
C GLY A 189 13.88 26.73 5.70
N GLN A 190 13.99 26.47 7.00
CA GLN A 190 15.10 25.69 7.57
C GLN A 190 14.91 24.17 7.45
N VAL A 191 13.74 23.70 7.00
CA VAL A 191 13.40 22.27 6.92
C VAL A 191 13.31 21.84 5.45
N ASN A 192 13.86 20.67 5.14
CA ASN A 192 13.90 20.08 3.79
C ASN A 192 14.38 21.06 2.71
N HIS A 193 15.47 21.78 2.98
CA HIS A 193 16.01 22.80 2.06
C HIS A 193 14.99 23.90 1.68
N GLY A 194 14.04 24.21 2.57
CA GLY A 194 12.99 25.20 2.33
C GLY A 194 11.77 24.67 1.60
N ASN A 195 11.73 23.39 1.23
CA ASN A 195 10.62 22.79 0.49
C ASN A 195 9.53 22.18 1.38
N ALA A 196 9.70 22.17 2.70
CA ALA A 196 8.70 21.62 3.61
C ALA A 196 7.43 22.48 3.65
N GLY A 197 6.27 21.85 3.48
CA GLY A 197 4.97 22.51 3.62
C GLY A 197 4.63 22.77 5.10
N ILE A 198 3.92 23.86 5.38
CA ILE A 198 3.48 24.18 6.75
C ILE A 198 2.63 23.07 7.38
N ALA A 199 1.80 22.39 6.58
CA ALA A 199 0.98 21.27 7.07
C ALA A 199 1.84 20.05 7.47
N GLU A 200 2.93 19.81 6.74
CA GLU A 200 3.87 18.72 7.03
C GLU A 200 4.64 19.03 8.32
N ILE A 201 5.10 20.28 8.48
CA ILE A 201 5.80 20.73 9.69
C ILE A 201 4.86 20.64 10.91
N MET A 202 3.61 21.10 10.79
CA MET A 202 2.64 20.97 11.89
C MET A 202 2.34 19.52 12.22
N GLY A 203 2.06 18.68 11.23
CA GLY A 203 1.77 17.25 11.46
C GLY A 203 2.95 16.53 12.11
N TRP A 204 4.18 16.84 11.70
CA TRP A 204 5.39 16.32 12.33
C TRP A 204 5.49 16.75 13.79
N LEU A 205 5.22 18.03 14.11
CA LEU A 205 5.23 18.53 15.49
C LEU A 205 4.14 17.88 16.34
N GLU A 206 2.93 17.66 15.80
CA GLU A 206 1.83 17.00 16.52
C GLU A 206 2.20 15.58 16.97
N VAL A 207 2.82 14.80 16.08
CA VAL A 207 3.27 13.43 16.37
C VAL A 207 4.39 13.43 17.42
N ASN A 208 5.42 14.25 17.24
CA ASN A 208 6.59 14.24 18.10
C ASN A 208 6.31 14.81 19.50
N PHE A 209 5.43 15.80 19.60
CA PHE A 209 5.09 16.42 20.87
C PHE A 209 3.81 15.89 21.53
N GLN A 210 3.10 14.95 20.87
CA GLN A 210 1.84 14.36 21.33
C GLN A 210 0.76 15.41 21.64
N VAL A 211 0.66 16.44 20.81
CA VAL A 211 -0.30 17.56 20.97
C VAL A 211 -1.09 17.76 19.70
N ASN A 212 -2.35 18.16 19.83
CA ASN A 212 -3.21 18.53 18.70
C ASN A 212 -3.14 20.04 18.47
N ILE A 213 -2.42 20.44 17.42
CA ILE A 213 -2.32 21.82 16.96
C ILE A 213 -3.56 22.17 16.14
N GLY A 214 -4.05 21.26 15.30
CA GLY A 214 -5.23 21.45 14.45
C GLY A 214 -4.91 22.18 13.15
N ARG A 215 -5.94 22.74 12.50
CA ARG A 215 -5.82 23.25 11.11
C ARG A 215 -4.89 24.47 10.99
N PRO A 216 -3.87 24.44 10.10
CA PRO A 216 -2.91 25.54 9.92
C PRO A 216 -3.56 26.92 9.73
N PHE A 217 -4.47 27.03 8.76
CA PHE A 217 -5.13 28.28 8.40
C PHE A 217 -5.87 28.95 9.57
N ARG A 218 -6.56 28.17 10.41
CA ARG A 218 -7.28 28.70 11.58
C ARG A 218 -6.31 29.20 12.66
N ARG A 219 -5.18 28.52 12.84
CA ARG A 219 -4.14 28.94 13.79
C ARG A 219 -3.45 30.23 13.33
N TRP A 220 -3.17 30.37 12.04
CA TRP A 220 -2.66 31.63 11.49
C TRP A 220 -3.61 32.80 11.72
N GLN A 221 -4.91 32.61 11.49
CA GLN A 221 -5.92 33.63 11.80
C GLN A 221 -5.95 34.00 13.29
N SER A 222 -5.79 33.02 14.18
CA SER A 222 -5.70 33.27 15.62
C SER A 222 -4.43 34.01 16.06
N ILE A 223 -3.32 33.83 15.33
CA ILE A 223 -2.05 34.53 15.60
C ILE A 223 -2.14 35.98 15.06
N SER A 224 -2.53 36.13 13.80
CA SER A 224 -2.61 37.42 13.09
C SER A 224 -3.72 38.36 13.60
N SER A 225 -4.79 37.83 14.20
CA SER A 225 -5.90 38.65 14.74
C SER A 225 -5.60 39.28 16.11
N ARG A 226 -4.46 38.97 16.74
CA ARG A 226 -4.07 39.55 18.02
C ARG A 226 -3.61 41.00 17.84
N LYS A 227 -4.37 41.94 18.41
CA LYS A 227 -4.10 43.39 18.32
C LYS A 227 -3.56 44.02 19.61
N ARG A 228 -3.74 43.38 20.78
CA ARG A 228 -3.41 43.95 22.12
C ARG A 228 -2.20 43.28 22.80
N VAL A 229 -1.78 42.12 22.33
CA VAL A 229 -0.62 41.37 22.82
C VAL A 229 0.30 41.19 21.62
N SER A 230 1.63 41.13 21.82
CA SER A 230 2.57 40.85 20.73
C SER A 230 2.07 39.69 19.88
N GLN A 231 2.06 39.86 18.56
CA GLN A 231 1.49 38.90 17.61
C GLN A 231 2.17 37.54 17.71
N VAL A 232 3.47 37.52 18.03
CA VAL A 232 4.33 36.34 18.20
C VAL A 232 4.87 36.21 19.63
N LYS A 233 3.96 36.33 20.61
CA LYS A 233 4.28 36.34 22.05
C LYS A 233 5.24 35.24 22.47
N TYR A 234 5.07 34.01 21.97
CA TYR A 234 5.90 32.88 22.40
C TYR A 234 7.33 32.97 21.85
N LEU A 235 7.49 33.41 20.60
CA LEU A 235 8.83 33.61 20.01
C LEU A 235 9.58 34.75 20.68
N ASP A 236 8.89 35.84 21.05
CA ASP A 236 9.49 36.92 21.84
C ASP A 236 9.98 36.42 23.20
N GLN A 237 9.18 35.57 23.86
CA GLN A 237 9.55 34.93 25.13
C GLN A 237 10.75 34.00 24.97
N MET A 238 10.79 33.17 23.92
CA MET A 238 11.93 32.30 23.62
C MET A 238 13.21 33.11 23.39
N LYS A 239 13.13 34.17 22.59
CA LYS A 239 14.26 35.07 22.33
C LYS A 239 14.77 35.70 23.61
N ALA A 240 13.88 36.25 24.44
CA ALA A 240 14.27 36.89 25.70
C ALA A 240 14.93 35.90 26.67
N ALA A 241 14.45 34.66 26.74
CA ALA A 241 15.04 33.63 27.60
C ALA A 241 16.46 33.24 27.17
N ILE A 242 16.69 33.12 25.85
CA ILE A 242 18.03 32.83 25.31
C ILE A 242 18.98 34.00 25.57
N LEU A 243 18.55 35.23 25.30
CA LEU A 243 19.37 36.43 25.54
C LEU A 243 19.76 36.56 27.01
N LYS A 244 18.80 36.36 27.93
CA LYS A 244 19.10 36.37 29.37
C LYS A 244 20.16 35.33 29.73
N ARG A 245 20.06 34.11 29.19
CA ARG A 245 21.05 33.05 29.47
C ARG A 245 22.45 33.41 28.96
N LEU A 246 22.54 34.10 27.82
CA LEU A 246 23.81 34.59 27.28
C LEU A 246 24.37 35.74 28.11
N ASP A 247 23.54 36.68 28.56
CA ASP A 247 23.96 37.78 29.42
C ASP A 247 24.49 37.25 30.77
N ASP A 248 23.80 36.26 31.36
CA ASP A 248 24.21 35.60 32.61
C ASP A 248 25.52 34.79 32.48
N GLU A 249 25.90 34.34 31.27
CA GLU A 249 27.17 33.64 31.01
C GLU A 249 28.34 34.59 30.68
N ASN A 250 28.03 35.80 30.20
CA ASN A 250 29.03 36.82 29.84
C ASN A 250 29.25 37.88 30.94
N ALA A 251 28.49 37.82 32.04
CA ALA A 251 28.63 38.66 33.23
C ALA A 251 29.52 38.01 34.30
#